data_AF-A0AAN9DP36-F1
#
_entry.id   AF-A0AAN9DP36-F1
#
_cell.length_a   1.000
_cell.length_b   1.000
_cell.length_c   1.000
_cell.angle_alpha   90.00
_cell.angle_beta   90.00
_cell.angle_gamma   90.00
#
_symmetry.space_group_name_H-M   'P 1'
#
loop_
_entity.id
_entity.type
_entity.pdbx_description
1 polymer ?
#
loop_
_entity_poly.entity_id
_entity_poly.type
_entity_poly.pdbx_seq_one_letter_code
_entity_poly.pdbx_strand_id
1 'polypeptide(L)'
;MASDDQFTNNLLLRSVRDQVQRAGICAPSLPEPQPMSDEKEAFLDQISEVIRAIGDSVDRDPKYKKMLDEFARVMDRQSFQRLLDKVFVDGITWGKIVTLICVVGKTIAKILAYVSGIVSWTLDYFRDNLLYWIGNKGGWINSISSLACYSFERDFGSSSSLTSLSSGVLFISGVLLGGLIVWRLNRGA
;
A
#
# COMPACT_ATOMS: atom_id res chain seq x y z
N MET A 1 8.04 8.24 -16.72
CA MET A 1 6.62 8.60 -16.52
C MET A 1 5.66 7.58 -17.14
N ALA A 2 5.51 7.45 -18.47
CA ALA A 2 4.56 6.47 -19.05
C ALA A 2 4.86 5.01 -18.65
N SER A 3 6.14 4.64 -18.58
CA SER A 3 6.56 3.31 -18.09
C SER A 3 6.27 3.10 -16.60
N ASP A 4 6.38 4.15 -15.77
CA ASP A 4 6.17 4.05 -14.32
C ASP A 4 4.67 4.02 -13.98
N ASP A 5 3.86 4.72 -14.78
CA ASP A 5 2.40 4.65 -14.75
C ASP A 5 1.92 3.23 -15.08
N GLN A 6 2.39 2.66 -16.20
CA GLN A 6 2.08 1.27 -16.58
C GLN A 6 2.48 0.27 -15.48
N PHE A 7 3.68 0.42 -14.90
CA PHE A 7 4.13 -0.44 -13.82
C PHE A 7 3.25 -0.29 -12.56
N THR A 8 2.91 0.94 -12.17
CA THR A 8 2.04 1.23 -11.02
C THR A 8 0.66 0.60 -11.21
N ASN A 9 0.06 0.75 -12.40
CA ASN A 9 -1.23 0.17 -12.76
C ASN A 9 -1.19 -1.36 -12.60
N ASN A 10 -0.20 -2.01 -13.20
CA ASN A 10 -0.05 -3.45 -13.13
C ASN A 10 0.19 -3.95 -11.71
N LEU A 11 0.98 -3.21 -10.92
CA LEU A 11 1.30 -3.59 -9.54
C LEU A 11 0.07 -3.51 -8.64
N LEU A 12 -0.73 -2.44 -8.77
CA LEU A 12 -1.96 -2.29 -8.02
C LEU A 12 -2.96 -3.38 -8.39
N LEU A 13 -3.19 -3.61 -9.69
CA LEU A 13 -4.11 -4.64 -10.18
C LEU A 13 -3.70 -6.03 -9.69
N ARG A 14 -2.41 -6.36 -9.74
CA ARG A 14 -1.88 -7.65 -9.27
C ARG A 14 -2.04 -7.81 -7.77
N SER A 15 -1.74 -6.77 -6.99
CA SER A 15 -1.95 -6.77 -5.53
C SER A 15 -3.43 -6.99 -5.17
N VAL A 16 -4.34 -6.31 -5.86
CA VAL A 16 -5.79 -6.47 -5.65
C VAL A 16 -6.23 -7.89 -6.00
N ARG A 17 -5.79 -8.42 -7.15
CA ARG A 17 -6.12 -9.77 -7.61
C ARG A 17 -5.65 -10.83 -6.61
N ASP A 18 -4.41 -10.74 -6.12
CA ASP A 18 -3.86 -11.62 -5.09
C ASP A 18 -4.73 -11.60 -3.83
N GLN A 19 -5.05 -10.42 -3.30
CA GLN A 19 -5.83 -10.30 -2.06
C GLN A 19 -7.27 -10.81 -2.22
N VAL A 20 -7.91 -10.57 -3.37
CA VAL A 20 -9.26 -11.09 -3.67
C VAL A 20 -9.26 -12.61 -3.80
N GLN A 21 -8.30 -13.19 -4.53
CA GLN A 21 -8.18 -14.64 -4.69
C GLN A 21 -7.95 -15.33 -3.34
N ARG A 22 -7.08 -14.76 -2.50
CA ARG A 22 -6.78 -15.30 -1.16
C ARG A 22 -7.95 -15.19 -0.20
N ALA A 23 -8.83 -14.19 -0.39
CA ALA A 23 -10.07 -14.09 0.36
C ALA A 23 -11.14 -15.11 -0.08
N GLY A 24 -10.88 -15.90 -1.13
CA GLY A 24 -11.81 -16.91 -1.66
C GLY A 24 -13.01 -16.29 -2.38
N ILE A 25 -12.85 -15.06 -2.87
CA ILE A 25 -13.94 -14.28 -3.46
C ILE A 25 -13.89 -14.36 -4.99
N CYS A 26 -15.06 -14.42 -5.63
CA CYS A 26 -15.16 -14.36 -7.09
C CYS A 26 -14.51 -13.05 -7.59
N ALA A 27 -13.57 -13.16 -8.53
CA ALA A 27 -12.80 -12.02 -9.00
C ALA A 27 -13.75 -10.92 -9.51
N PRO A 28 -13.72 -9.71 -8.91
CA PRO A 28 -14.38 -8.55 -9.47
C PRO A 28 -13.92 -8.37 -10.92
N SER A 29 -14.76 -7.75 -11.75
CA SER A 29 -14.38 -7.29 -13.09
C SER A 29 -13.29 -6.21 -12.98
N LEU A 30 -12.05 -6.65 -12.79
CA LEU A 30 -10.85 -5.84 -12.76
C LEU A 30 -10.29 -5.73 -14.17
N PRO A 31 -9.77 -4.55 -14.56
CA PRO A 31 -8.98 -4.43 -15.79
C PRO A 31 -7.85 -5.46 -15.81
N GLU A 32 -7.59 -6.06 -16.97
CA GLU A 32 -6.43 -6.92 -17.14
C GLU A 32 -5.14 -6.07 -17.12
N PRO A 33 -4.07 -6.55 -16.45
CA PRO A 33 -2.76 -5.93 -16.53
C PRO A 33 -2.28 -5.85 -17.98
N GLN A 34 -1.62 -4.74 -18.33
CA GLN A 34 -1.03 -4.61 -19.66
C GLN A 34 0.29 -5.40 -19.75
N PRO A 35 0.58 -6.08 -20.88
CA PRO A 35 1.83 -6.80 -21.03
C PRO A 35 3.04 -5.87 -20.93
N MET A 36 4.06 -6.30 -20.20
CA MET A 36 5.36 -5.62 -20.03
C MET A 36 6.49 -6.52 -20.52
N SER A 37 7.73 -6.00 -20.55
CA SER A 37 8.91 -6.83 -20.81
C SER A 37 9.14 -7.85 -19.70
N ASP A 38 9.75 -8.99 -20.02
CA ASP A 38 10.02 -10.08 -19.08
C ASP A 38 10.75 -9.60 -17.81
N GLU A 39 11.72 -8.68 -17.97
CA GLU A 39 12.46 -8.09 -16.84
C GLU A 39 11.53 -7.29 -15.90
N LYS A 40 10.60 -6.52 -16.46
CA LYS A 40 9.64 -5.73 -15.67
C LYS A 40 8.60 -6.62 -15.01
N GLU A 41 8.20 -7.71 -15.65
CA GLU A 41 7.28 -8.68 -15.07
C GLU A 41 7.94 -9.44 -13.91
N ALA A 42 9.18 -9.90 -14.08
CA ALA A 42 9.96 -10.51 -13.00
C ALA A 42 10.17 -9.54 -11.83
N PHE A 43 10.32 -8.24 -12.12
CA PHE A 43 10.42 -7.22 -11.10
C PHE A 43 9.07 -6.92 -10.40
N LEU A 44 7.98 -6.90 -11.18
CA LEU A 44 6.62 -6.80 -10.67
C LEU A 44 6.32 -7.93 -9.68
N ASP A 45 6.75 -9.15 -9.99
CA ASP A 45 6.63 -10.32 -9.11
C ASP A 45 7.38 -10.10 -7.80
N GLN A 46 8.62 -9.60 -7.84
CA GLN A 46 9.40 -9.33 -6.62
C GLN A 46 8.72 -8.31 -5.69
N ILE A 47 8.21 -7.19 -6.24
CA ILE A 47 7.51 -6.21 -5.40
C ILE A 47 6.17 -6.77 -4.91
N SER A 48 5.46 -7.53 -5.74
CA SER A 48 4.21 -8.18 -5.34
C SER A 48 4.43 -9.11 -4.14
N GLU A 49 5.54 -9.86 -4.11
CA GLU A 49 5.93 -10.70 -2.98
C GLU A 49 6.22 -9.88 -1.71
N VAL A 50 6.88 -8.72 -1.83
CA VAL A 50 7.10 -7.79 -0.70
C VAL A 50 5.76 -7.27 -0.16
N ILE A 51 4.86 -6.82 -1.05
CA ILE A 51 3.52 -6.37 -0.67
C ILE A 51 2.77 -7.50 0.05
N ARG A 52 2.89 -8.73 -0.47
CA ARG A 52 2.28 -9.92 0.10
C ARG A 52 2.79 -10.19 1.52
N ALA A 53 4.11 -10.14 1.72
CA ALA A 53 4.73 -10.33 3.04
C ALA A 53 4.31 -9.24 4.05
N ILE A 54 4.19 -7.99 3.61
CA ILE A 54 3.66 -6.89 4.44
C ILE A 54 2.20 -7.18 4.78
N GLY A 55 1.39 -7.56 3.80
CA GLY A 55 -0.01 -7.92 3.98
C GLY A 55 -0.20 -9.05 4.98
N ASP A 56 0.59 -10.12 4.88
CA ASP A 56 0.54 -11.26 5.81
C ASP A 56 0.93 -10.83 7.24
N SER A 57 1.87 -9.89 7.38
CA SER A 57 2.22 -9.30 8.68
C SER A 57 1.08 -8.48 9.28
N VAL A 58 0.34 -7.75 8.45
CA VAL A 58 -0.83 -6.95 8.87
C VAL A 58 -1.97 -7.84 9.36
N ASP A 59 -2.20 -8.99 8.72
CA ASP A 59 -3.27 -9.92 9.13
C ASP A 59 -3.02 -10.60 10.48
N ARG A 60 -1.74 -10.71 10.89
CA ARG A 60 -1.36 -11.28 12.19
C ARG A 60 -1.64 -10.33 13.36
N ASP A 61 -1.80 -9.03 13.12
CA ASP A 61 -2.07 -8.06 14.17
C ASP A 61 -3.56 -7.64 14.20
N PRO A 62 -4.32 -8.06 15.23
CA PRO A 62 -5.74 -7.76 15.33
C PRO A 62 -6.06 -6.26 15.44
N LYS A 63 -5.13 -5.43 15.94
CA LYS A 63 -5.31 -3.97 16.03
C LYS A 63 -5.36 -3.35 14.63
N TYR A 64 -4.50 -3.82 13.74
CA TYR A 64 -4.43 -3.33 12.35
C TYR A 64 -5.60 -3.83 11.53
N LYS A 65 -5.98 -5.10 11.73
CA LYS A 65 -7.18 -5.66 11.10
C LYS A 65 -8.42 -4.82 11.44
N LYS A 66 -8.61 -4.47 12.72
CA LYS A 66 -9.72 -3.60 13.16
C LYS A 66 -9.64 -2.22 12.51
N MET A 67 -8.45 -1.63 12.42
CA MET A 67 -8.26 -0.32 11.80
C MET A 67 -8.57 -0.33 10.29
N LEU A 68 -8.15 -1.38 9.59
CA LEU A 68 -8.50 -1.62 8.19
C LEU A 68 -10.01 -1.80 8.02
N ASP A 69 -10.67 -2.51 8.94
CA ASP A 69 -12.13 -2.68 8.90
C ASP A 69 -12.86 -1.34 9.14
N GLU A 70 -12.36 -0.50 10.05
CA GLU A 70 -12.88 0.85 10.26
C GLU A 70 -12.66 1.74 9.04
N PHE A 71 -11.47 1.69 8.44
CA PHE A 71 -11.18 2.40 7.20
C PHE A 71 -12.10 1.95 6.06
N ALA A 72 -12.26 0.63 5.90
CA ALA A 72 -13.10 0.03 4.88
C ALA A 72 -14.56 0.52 4.96
N ARG A 73 -15.10 0.65 6.17
CA ARG A 73 -16.49 1.11 6.38
C ARG A 73 -16.73 2.57 5.99
N VAL A 74 -15.67 3.37 5.89
CA VAL A 74 -15.77 4.82 5.72
C VAL A 74 -15.11 5.30 4.43
N MET A 75 -14.73 4.36 3.56
CA MET A 75 -14.08 4.67 2.30
C MET A 75 -15.05 5.30 1.29
N ASP A 76 -15.01 6.62 1.21
CA ASP A 76 -15.45 7.41 0.06
C ASP A 76 -14.24 8.11 -0.60
N ARG A 77 -14.37 8.56 -1.85
CA ARG A 77 -13.28 9.19 -2.60
C ARG A 77 -12.62 10.35 -1.88
N GLN A 78 -13.42 11.24 -1.27
CA GLN A 78 -12.89 12.44 -0.63
C GLN A 78 -12.17 12.11 0.67
N SER A 79 -12.77 11.24 1.49
CA SER A 79 -12.13 10.76 2.73
C SER A 79 -10.84 10.01 2.45
N PHE A 80 -10.80 9.22 1.37
CA PHE A 80 -9.61 8.54 0.90
C PHE A 80 -8.50 9.52 0.51
N GLN A 81 -8.79 10.49 -0.38
CA GLN A 81 -7.82 11.50 -0.79
C GLN A 81 -7.25 12.27 0.39
N ARG A 82 -8.10 12.77 1.30
CA ARG A 82 -7.64 13.50 2.49
C ARG A 82 -6.76 12.65 3.42
N LEU A 83 -7.03 11.34 3.51
CA LEU A 83 -6.16 10.45 4.28
C LEU A 83 -4.78 10.36 3.62
N LEU A 84 -4.73 10.20 2.30
CA LEU A 84 -3.46 10.11 1.57
C LEU A 84 -2.65 11.40 1.67
N ASP A 85 -3.29 12.56 1.50
CA ASP A 85 -2.64 13.86 1.66
C ASP A 85 -1.95 13.96 3.03
N LYS A 86 -2.62 13.46 4.08
CA LYS A 86 -2.06 13.41 5.44
C LYS A 86 -0.96 12.38 5.60
N VAL A 87 -1.06 11.20 4.97
CA VAL A 87 -0.01 10.18 5.00
C VAL A 87 1.29 10.71 4.37
N PHE A 88 1.16 11.50 3.30
CA PHE A 88 2.29 12.01 2.54
C PHE A 88 2.71 13.44 2.92
N VAL A 89 2.06 14.08 3.90
CA VAL A 89 2.36 15.47 4.32
C VAL A 89 3.81 15.63 4.78
N ASP A 90 4.34 14.67 5.53
CA ASP A 90 5.73 14.67 6.02
C ASP A 90 6.74 14.17 4.98
N GLY A 91 6.30 13.94 3.74
CA GLY A 91 7.11 13.48 2.63
C GLY A 91 6.77 12.08 2.12
N ILE A 92 7.15 11.86 0.86
CA ILE A 92 6.93 10.62 0.10
C ILE A 92 8.13 9.68 0.30
N THR A 93 7.84 8.42 0.62
CA THR A 93 8.83 7.34 0.73
C THR A 93 8.30 6.07 0.05
N TRP A 94 9.22 5.22 -0.44
CA TRP A 94 8.84 3.94 -1.05
C TRP A 94 8.04 3.05 -0.10
N GLY A 95 8.39 3.06 1.20
CA GLY A 95 7.64 2.32 2.22
C GLY A 95 6.19 2.79 2.35
N LYS A 96 5.92 4.11 2.34
CA LYS A 96 4.54 4.65 2.37
C LYS A 96 3.76 4.27 1.10
N ILE A 97 4.41 4.32 -0.07
CA ILE A 97 3.79 3.93 -1.35
C ILE A 97 3.41 2.44 -1.36
N VAL A 98 4.32 1.56 -0.98
CA VAL A 98 4.08 0.10 -0.94
C VAL A 98 3.00 -0.24 0.11
N THR A 99 3.03 0.44 1.26
CA THR A 99 2.00 0.29 2.30
C THR A 99 0.63 0.70 1.78
N LEU A 100 0.53 1.80 1.03
CA LEU A 100 -0.72 2.23 0.40
C LEU A 100 -1.29 1.15 -0.52
N ILE A 101 -0.47 0.59 -1.42
CA ILE A 101 -0.90 -0.48 -2.35
C ILE A 101 -1.42 -1.69 -1.56
N CYS A 102 -0.70 -2.10 -0.51
CA CYS A 102 -1.12 -3.19 0.37
C CYS A 102 -2.48 -2.92 1.06
N VAL A 103 -2.66 -1.72 1.62
CA VAL A 103 -3.89 -1.31 2.32
C VAL A 103 -5.07 -1.28 1.35
N VAL A 104 -4.88 -0.74 0.15
CA VAL A 104 -5.91 -0.69 -0.90
C VAL A 104 -6.30 -2.10 -1.33
N GLY A 105 -5.34 -2.98 -1.63
CA GLY A 105 -5.59 -4.39 -1.98
C GLY A 105 -6.42 -5.12 -0.93
N LYS A 106 -6.03 -4.99 0.35
CA LYS A 106 -6.76 -5.60 1.48
C LYS A 106 -8.15 -5.01 1.70
N THR A 107 -8.30 -3.71 1.47
CA THR A 107 -9.58 -3.01 1.65
C THR A 107 -10.56 -3.40 0.55
N ILE A 108 -10.09 -3.50 -0.70
CA ILE A 108 -10.90 -3.94 -1.84
C ILE A 108 -11.40 -5.37 -1.65
N ALA A 109 -10.55 -6.27 -1.15
CA ALA A 109 -10.95 -7.64 -0.85
C ALA A 109 -12.11 -7.71 0.18
N LYS A 110 -12.34 -6.65 0.97
CA LYS A 110 -13.45 -6.58 1.94
C LYS A 110 -14.71 -5.89 1.41
N ILE A 111 -14.59 -4.92 0.49
CA ILE A 111 -15.71 -4.06 0.04
C ILE A 111 -16.07 -4.35 -1.43
N LEU A 112 -16.27 -5.62 -1.77
CA LEU A 112 -16.44 -6.12 -3.14
C LEU A 112 -17.42 -5.35 -4.04
N ALA A 113 -18.38 -4.63 -3.46
CA ALA A 113 -19.35 -3.83 -4.19
C ALA A 113 -18.73 -2.61 -4.92
N TYR A 114 -17.50 -2.19 -4.60
CA TYR A 114 -16.94 -0.91 -5.09
C TYR A 114 -15.50 -1.00 -5.61
N VAL A 115 -15.07 -2.19 -6.05
CA VAL A 115 -13.68 -2.48 -6.44
C VAL A 115 -13.15 -1.54 -7.53
N SER A 116 -13.89 -1.38 -8.63
CA SER A 116 -13.45 -0.58 -9.78
C SER A 116 -13.24 0.90 -9.43
N GLY A 117 -14.12 1.47 -8.58
CA GLY A 117 -14.00 2.85 -8.13
C GLY A 117 -12.77 3.09 -7.27
N ILE A 118 -12.50 2.22 -6.30
CA ILE A 118 -11.33 2.34 -5.41
C ILE A 118 -10.03 2.22 -6.20
N VAL A 119 -9.95 1.26 -7.13
CA VAL A 119 -8.79 1.12 -8.02
C VAL A 119 -8.59 2.40 -8.83
N SER A 120 -9.63 2.91 -9.47
CA SER A 120 -9.54 4.16 -10.26
C SER A 120 -9.06 5.34 -9.42
N TRP A 121 -9.62 5.57 -8.23
CA TRP A 121 -9.22 6.70 -7.38
C TRP A 121 -7.79 6.59 -6.86
N THR A 122 -7.35 5.36 -6.61
CA THR A 122 -5.98 5.09 -6.20
C THR A 122 -5.03 5.43 -7.34
N LEU A 123 -5.33 4.97 -8.56
CA LEU A 123 -4.52 5.27 -9.75
C LEU A 123 -4.50 6.76 -10.10
N ASP A 124 -5.65 7.45 -10.00
CA ASP A 124 -5.73 8.91 -10.13
C ASP A 124 -4.77 9.59 -9.13
N TYR A 125 -4.80 9.18 -7.86
CA TYR A 125 -3.92 9.76 -6.84
C TYR A 125 -2.43 9.50 -7.15
N PHE A 126 -2.08 8.30 -7.61
CA PHE A 126 -0.72 8.00 -8.05
C PHE A 126 -0.31 8.93 -9.18
N ARG A 127 -1.17 9.09 -10.19
CA ARG A 127 -0.90 9.91 -11.36
C ARG A 127 -0.70 11.38 -11.00
N ASP A 128 -1.55 11.90 -10.13
CA ASP A 128 -1.57 13.32 -9.79
C ASP A 128 -0.47 13.70 -8.78
N ASN A 129 -0.11 12.79 -7.86
CA ASN A 129 0.73 13.14 -6.70
C ASN A 129 2.03 12.34 -6.56
N LEU A 130 2.08 11.09 -7.02
CA LEU A 130 3.19 10.17 -6.71
C LEU A 130 4.08 9.86 -7.91
N LEU A 131 3.55 9.82 -9.14
CA LEU A 131 4.29 9.43 -10.33
C LEU A 131 5.46 10.36 -10.64
N TYR A 132 5.28 11.67 -10.41
CA TYR A 132 6.37 12.63 -10.58
C TYR A 132 7.53 12.32 -9.63
N TRP A 133 7.23 12.04 -8.35
CA TRP A 133 8.24 11.67 -7.36
C TRP A 133 8.92 10.34 -7.71
N ILE A 134 8.13 9.33 -8.11
CA ILE A 134 8.62 8.01 -8.55
C ILE A 134 9.62 8.18 -9.69
N GLY A 135 9.26 8.95 -10.72
CA GLY A 135 10.14 9.24 -11.84
C GLY A 135 11.42 9.95 -11.41
N ASN A 136 11.31 10.96 -10.54
CA ASN A 136 12.46 11.70 -10.02
C ASN A 136 13.41 10.85 -9.14
N LYS A 137 12.92 9.74 -8.57
CA LYS A 137 13.73 8.76 -7.84
C LYS A 137 14.33 7.68 -8.74
N GLY A 138 14.24 7.81 -10.05
CA GLY A 138 14.74 6.84 -11.03
C GLY A 138 13.78 5.70 -11.34
N GLY A 139 12.49 5.88 -11.03
CA GLY A 139 11.44 4.91 -11.30
C GLY A 139 11.38 3.79 -10.27
N TRP A 140 10.48 2.83 -10.52
CA TRP A 140 10.23 1.73 -9.60
C TRP A 140 11.44 0.85 -9.34
N ILE A 141 12.38 0.71 -10.29
CA ILE A 141 13.55 -0.17 -10.11
C ILE A 141 14.43 0.22 -8.91
N ASN A 142 14.46 1.51 -8.56
CA ASN A 142 15.19 2.01 -7.40
C ASN A 142 14.46 1.81 -6.07
N SER A 143 13.21 1.32 -6.10
CA SER A 143 12.47 1.03 -4.88
C SER A 143 13.09 -0.15 -4.12
N ILE A 144 13.68 -1.15 -4.80
CA ILE A 144 14.25 -2.34 -4.14
C ILE A 144 15.33 -1.94 -3.14
N SER A 145 16.26 -1.05 -3.50
CA SER A 145 17.35 -0.68 -2.59
C SER A 145 16.81 -0.06 -1.29
N SER A 146 15.75 0.75 -1.40
CA SER A 146 15.07 1.35 -0.26
C SER A 146 14.24 0.33 0.52
N LEU A 147 13.56 -0.59 -0.16
CA LEU A 147 12.70 -1.61 0.43
C LEU A 147 13.51 -2.77 1.04
N ALA A 148 14.68 -3.06 0.50
CA ALA A 148 15.64 -4.01 1.05
C ALA A 148 16.17 -3.49 2.38
N CYS A 149 16.55 -2.20 2.47
CA CYS A 149 16.93 -1.57 3.73
C CYS A 149 15.77 -1.64 4.76
N TYR A 150 14.54 -1.36 4.31
CA TYR A 150 13.31 -1.51 5.09
C TYR A 150 13.04 -2.96 5.57
N SER A 151 13.36 -3.97 4.76
CA SER A 151 13.24 -5.39 5.12
C SER A 151 14.40 -5.90 6.00
N PHE A 152 15.63 -5.38 5.83
CA PHE A 152 16.78 -5.74 6.66
C PHE A 152 16.67 -5.20 8.10
N GLU A 153 16.10 -4.00 8.29
CA GLU A 153 15.71 -3.49 9.62
C GLU A 153 14.61 -4.34 10.28
N ARG A 154 13.88 -5.12 9.49
CA ARG A 154 12.84 -6.06 9.95
C ARG A 154 13.42 -7.40 10.45
N ASP A 155 14.56 -7.85 9.91
CA ASP A 155 15.07 -9.22 10.12
C ASP A 155 16.31 -9.33 11.03
N PHE A 156 17.18 -8.31 11.16
CA PHE A 156 18.40 -8.38 12.01
C PHE A 156 18.26 -7.81 13.43
N GLY A 157 17.04 -7.57 13.89
CA GLY A 157 16.75 -7.20 15.28
C GLY A 157 16.85 -8.39 16.25
N SER A 158 17.97 -9.10 16.26
CA SER A 158 18.24 -10.18 17.21
C SER A 158 19.73 -10.29 17.52
N SER A 159 20.24 -9.38 18.35
CA SER A 159 21.12 -9.72 19.49
C SER A 159 21.50 -8.45 20.28
N SER A 160 21.58 -8.62 21.60
CA SER A 160 22.04 -7.70 22.65
C SER A 160 21.07 -6.63 23.20
N SER A 161 20.55 -6.97 24.39
CA SER A 161 20.11 -6.11 25.51
C SER A 161 19.05 -5.02 25.30
N LEU A 162 17.83 -5.34 25.75
CA LEU A 162 16.87 -4.50 26.49
C LEU A 162 17.11 -2.98 26.41
N THR A 163 16.61 -2.35 25.34
CA THR A 163 15.92 -1.04 25.28
C THR A 163 15.82 -0.66 23.80
N SER A 164 14.85 -1.18 23.06
CA SER A 164 14.42 -0.53 21.80
C SER A 164 13.11 -1.12 21.32
N LEU A 165 12.05 -0.33 21.41
CA LEU A 165 10.71 -0.66 20.96
C LEU A 165 10.70 -0.79 19.42
N SER A 166 9.91 -1.74 18.92
CA SER A 166 9.83 -2.21 17.54
C SER A 166 9.56 -1.14 16.47
N SER A 167 10.60 -0.63 15.81
CA SER A 167 10.49 0.47 14.84
C SER A 167 9.61 0.19 13.60
N GLY A 168 9.66 -1.01 12.99
CA GLY A 168 8.97 -1.26 11.70
C GLY A 168 7.44 -1.39 11.79
N VAL A 169 6.93 -2.07 12.82
CA VAL A 169 5.48 -2.21 13.07
C VAL A 169 4.91 -0.85 13.50
N LEU A 170 5.68 -0.06 14.26
CA LEU A 170 5.28 1.28 14.72
C LEU A 170 5.07 2.28 13.59
N PHE A 171 5.67 2.14 12.40
CA PHE A 171 5.41 3.08 11.29
C PHE A 171 4.12 2.80 10.52
N ILE A 172 3.79 1.55 10.20
CA ILE A 172 2.46 1.23 9.63
C ILE A 172 1.38 1.50 10.67
N SER A 173 1.66 1.26 11.96
CA SER A 173 0.75 1.65 13.06
C SER A 173 0.61 3.16 13.06
N GLY A 174 1.71 3.89 13.10
CA GLY A 174 1.72 5.34 13.30
C GLY A 174 1.13 6.10 12.13
N VAL A 175 1.35 5.64 10.89
CA VAL A 175 0.79 6.26 9.69
C VAL A 175 -0.72 6.01 9.60
N LEU A 176 -1.19 4.78 9.81
CA LEU A 176 -2.63 4.49 9.78
C LEU A 176 -3.34 5.02 11.03
N LEU A 177 -2.75 4.87 12.23
CA LEU A 177 -3.28 5.36 13.52
C LEU A 177 -3.26 6.89 13.57
N GLY A 178 -2.19 7.54 13.13
CA GLY A 178 -2.09 9.00 13.03
C GLY A 178 -3.11 9.55 12.04
N GLY A 179 -3.20 8.95 10.85
CA GLY A 179 -4.23 9.28 9.87
C GLY A 179 -5.64 9.11 10.42
N LEU A 180 -5.93 8.00 11.11
CA LEU A 180 -7.23 7.67 11.68
C LEU A 180 -7.60 8.56 12.88
N ILE A 181 -6.67 8.85 13.79
CA ILE A 181 -6.89 9.73 14.96
C ILE A 181 -7.18 11.15 14.49
N VAL A 182 -6.35 11.69 13.60
CA VAL A 182 -6.56 13.05 13.06
C VAL A 182 -7.85 13.12 12.26
N TRP A 183 -8.21 12.05 11.54
CA TRP A 183 -9.50 11.94 10.85
C TRP A 183 -10.69 11.92 11.83
N ARG A 184 -10.61 11.15 12.92
CA ARG A 184 -11.64 11.11 13.99
C ARG A 184 -11.83 12.48 14.64
N LEU A 185 -10.74 13.20 14.92
CA LEU A 185 -10.78 14.54 15.51
C LEU A 185 -11.44 15.57 14.58
N ASN A 186 -11.16 15.50 13.28
CA ASN A 186 -11.74 16.42 12.29
C ASN A 186 -13.20 16.10 11.91
N ARG A 187 -13.76 14.98 12.37
CA ARG A 187 -15.17 14.62 12.17
C ARG A 187 -16.04 14.87 13.40
N GLY A 188 -15.42 15.23 14.54
CA GLY A 188 -16.07 15.61 15.79
C GLY A 188 -16.11 17.12 16.04
N ALA A 189 -15.73 17.92 15.05
CA ALA A 189 -15.86 19.38 15.03
C ALA A 189 -16.89 19.80 13.99
#